data_AF-A0A381Z3J0-F1
#
_entry.id   AF-A0A381Z3J0-F1
#
_cell.length_a   1.000
_cell.length_b   1.000
_cell.length_c   1.000
_cell.angle_alpha   90.00
_cell.angle_beta   90.00
_cell.angle_gamma   90.00
#
_symmetry.space_group_name_H-M   'P 1'
#
loop_
_entity.id
_entity.type
_entity.pdbx_description
1 polymer ?
#
loop_
_entity_poly.entity_id
_entity_poly.type
_entity_poly.pdbx_seq_one_letter_code
_entity_poly.pdbx_strand_id
1 'polypeptide(L)'
;IMTYNKVDIDPKILEFIPSLLEIYQRWLKPIQDQHAVFTTMEGMAEFVVQNILKNDPDFQNYLSTFIGTDYSAYSVKKSIGKEFTEKIFETFGKDTFIKLETNPPNTRELKDPQLYLNRIK
;
A
#
# COMPACT_ATOMS: atom_id res chain seq x y z
N ILE A 1 4.84 -8.27 19.56
CA ILE A 1 5.30 -7.70 18.27
C ILE A 1 4.34 -8.19 17.18
N MET A 2 3.76 -7.28 16.40
CA MET A 2 2.90 -7.65 15.27
C MET A 2 3.66 -7.42 13.97
N THR A 3 3.74 -8.46 13.13
CA THR A 3 4.30 -8.43 11.78
C THR A 3 3.25 -8.90 10.79
N TYR A 4 3.57 -8.82 9.49
CA TYR A 4 2.69 -9.26 8.41
C TYR A 4 2.22 -10.73 8.53
N ASN A 5 3.00 -11.63 9.14
CA ASN A 5 2.65 -13.06 9.23
C ASN A 5 2.51 -13.58 10.65
N LYS A 6 2.82 -12.74 11.65
CA LYS A 6 3.02 -13.21 13.02
C LYS A 6 2.57 -12.16 14.01
N VAL A 7 1.68 -12.57 14.91
CA VAL A 7 1.34 -11.81 16.11
C VAL A 7 2.02 -12.54 17.27
N ASP A 8 3.05 -11.93 17.84
CA ASP A 8 3.65 -12.37 19.09
C ASP A 8 3.09 -11.54 20.23
N ILE A 9 2.51 -12.19 21.22
CA ILE A 9 1.96 -11.58 22.42
C ILE A 9 2.81 -12.02 23.60
N ASP A 10 3.06 -11.10 24.54
CA ASP A 10 3.77 -11.42 25.77
C ASP A 10 3.05 -12.56 26.53
N PRO A 11 3.76 -13.61 26.98
CA PRO A 11 3.15 -14.72 27.70
C PRO A 11 2.35 -14.30 28.93
N LYS A 12 2.78 -13.29 29.69
CA LYS A 12 2.04 -12.80 30.86
C LYS A 12 0.69 -12.20 30.46
N ILE A 13 0.62 -11.51 29.32
CA ILE A 13 -0.65 -10.97 28.81
C ILE A 13 -1.58 -12.12 28.38
N LEU A 14 -1.04 -13.18 27.79
CA LEU A 14 -1.81 -14.37 27.42
C LEU A 14 -2.34 -15.14 28.64
N GLU A 15 -1.64 -15.12 29.77
CA GLU A 15 -2.16 -15.69 31.02
C GLU A 15 -3.41 -14.95 31.51
N PHE A 16 -3.47 -13.62 31.34
CA PHE A 16 -4.65 -12.82 31.70
C PHE A 16 -5.78 -12.92 30.65
N ILE A 17 -5.43 -12.98 29.36
CA ILE A 17 -6.40 -13.06 28.26
C ILE A 17 -5.97 -14.13 27.24
N PRO A 18 -6.27 -15.41 27.49
CA PRO A 18 -5.81 -16.52 26.65
C PRO A 18 -6.32 -16.47 25.20
N SER A 19 -7.50 -15.90 24.98
CA SER A 19 -8.11 -15.78 23.65
C SER A 19 -7.53 -14.66 22.79
N LEU A 20 -6.63 -13.82 23.35
CA LEU A 20 -6.16 -12.61 22.67
C LEU A 20 -5.41 -12.93 21.37
N LEU A 21 -4.58 -13.98 21.36
CA LEU A 21 -3.84 -14.40 20.17
C LEU A 21 -4.78 -14.77 19.02
N GLU A 22 -5.80 -15.58 19.32
CA GLU A 22 -6.80 -16.00 18.33
C GLU A 22 -7.56 -14.80 17.76
N ILE A 23 -7.96 -13.86 18.63
CA ILE A 23 -8.65 -12.63 18.22
C ILE A 23 -7.78 -11.83 17.27
N TYR A 24 -6.51 -11.58 17.61
CA TYR A 24 -5.62 -10.82 16.74
C TYR A 24 -5.37 -11.53 15.41
N GLN A 25 -5.16 -12.85 15.42
CA GLN A 25 -4.97 -13.61 14.18
C GLN A 25 -6.21 -13.53 13.28
N ARG A 26 -7.42 -13.58 13.86
CA ARG A 26 -8.68 -13.43 13.14
C ARG A 26 -8.79 -12.06 12.45
N TRP A 27 -8.37 -10.99 13.13
CA TRP A 27 -8.44 -9.62 12.59
C TRP A 27 -7.28 -9.27 11.66
N LEU A 28 -6.15 -9.97 11.73
CA LEU A 28 -4.96 -9.67 10.94
C LEU A 28 -5.24 -9.64 9.44
N LYS A 29 -5.93 -10.67 8.92
CA LYS A 29 -6.24 -10.78 7.49
C LYS A 29 -7.16 -9.65 6.98
N PRO A 30 -8.33 -9.39 7.61
CA PRO A 30 -9.16 -8.24 7.25
C PRO A 30 -8.41 -6.89 7.25
N ILE A 31 -7.57 -6.64 8.26
CA ILE A 31 -6.79 -5.41 8.36
C ILE A 31 -5.82 -5.28 7.18
N GLN A 32 -5.15 -6.37 6.81
CA GLN A 32 -4.20 -6.37 5.69
C GLN A 32 -4.88 -6.16 4.35
N ASP A 33 -6.04 -6.77 4.15
CA ASP A 33 -6.81 -6.64 2.91
C ASP A 33 -7.30 -5.19 2.76
N GLN A 34 -7.84 -4.60 3.83
CA GLN A 34 -8.22 -3.19 3.83
C GLN A 34 -7.01 -2.27 3.60
N HIS A 35 -5.90 -2.51 4.29
CA HIS A 35 -4.68 -1.73 4.10
C HIS A 35 -4.19 -1.77 2.64
N ALA A 36 -4.20 -2.95 2.00
CA ALA A 36 -3.80 -3.07 0.61
C ALA A 36 -4.74 -2.31 -0.35
N VAL A 37 -6.05 -2.36 -0.11
CA VAL A 37 -7.04 -1.59 -0.87
C VAL A 37 -6.77 -0.08 -0.72
N PHE A 38 -6.64 0.42 0.51
CA PHE A 38 -6.38 1.84 0.76
C PHE A 38 -5.08 2.31 0.11
N THR A 39 -3.99 1.56 0.28
CA THR A 39 -2.70 1.89 -0.36
C THR A 39 -2.81 1.92 -1.89
N THR A 40 -3.62 1.03 -2.48
CA THR A 40 -3.86 1.05 -3.94
C THR A 40 -4.65 2.29 -4.36
N MET A 41 -5.70 2.65 -3.63
CA MET A 41 -6.50 3.84 -3.91
C MET A 41 -5.70 5.14 -3.77
N GLU A 42 -4.92 5.27 -2.69
CA GLU A 42 -3.99 6.38 -2.49
C GLU A 42 -2.96 6.46 -3.62
N GLY A 43 -2.41 5.30 -4.02
CA GLY A 43 -1.48 5.19 -5.14
C GLY A 43 -2.06 5.63 -6.47
N MET A 44 -3.29 5.22 -6.79
CA MET A 44 -4.01 5.65 -7.99
C MET A 44 -4.25 7.15 -7.99
N ALA A 45 -4.68 7.71 -6.86
CA ALA A 45 -4.91 9.15 -6.72
C ALA A 45 -3.60 9.94 -6.88
N GLU A 46 -2.53 9.53 -6.20
CA GLU A 46 -1.22 10.17 -6.29
C GLU A 46 -0.69 10.12 -7.73
N PHE A 47 -0.78 8.96 -8.40
CA PHE A 47 -0.37 8.78 -9.78
C PHE A 47 -1.12 9.72 -10.74
N VAL A 48 -2.44 9.82 -10.60
CA VAL A 48 -3.28 10.67 -11.45
C VAL A 48 -2.95 12.15 -11.22
N VAL A 49 -2.88 12.59 -9.96
CA VAL A 49 -2.58 13.99 -9.61
C VAL A 49 -1.20 14.39 -10.14
N GLN A 50 -0.17 13.56 -9.94
CA GLN A 50 1.17 13.85 -10.46
C GLN A 50 1.19 13.91 -11.98
N ASN A 51 0.46 13.03 -12.68
CA ASN A 51 0.40 13.06 -14.14
C ASN A 51 -0.34 14.27 -14.71
N ILE A 52 -1.44 14.70 -14.08
CA ILE A 52 -2.21 15.87 -14.50
C ILE A 52 -1.40 17.15 -14.28
N LEU A 53 -0.77 17.28 -13.12
CA LEU A 53 -0.07 18.50 -12.69
C LEU A 53 1.44 18.48 -13.01
N LYS A 54 1.93 17.49 -13.76
CA LYS A 54 3.38 17.32 -14.04
C LYS A 54 4.06 18.55 -14.63
N ASN A 55 3.32 19.38 -15.37
CA ASN A 55 3.81 20.57 -16.04
C ASN A 55 3.37 21.87 -15.34
N ASP A 56 2.67 21.78 -14.21
CA ASP A 56 2.19 22.93 -13.44
C ASP A 56 3.35 23.49 -12.59
N PRO A 57 3.81 24.73 -12.84
CA PRO A 57 4.96 25.29 -12.14
C PRO A 57 4.76 25.42 -10.62
N ASP A 58 3.54 25.74 -10.17
CA ASP A 58 3.21 25.89 -8.76
C ASP A 58 3.23 24.53 -8.05
N PHE A 59 2.74 23.49 -8.72
CA PHE A 59 2.83 22.12 -8.22
C PHE A 59 4.28 21.62 -8.16
N GLN A 60 5.10 21.90 -9.17
CA GLN A 60 6.53 21.53 -9.13
C GLN A 60 7.28 22.27 -8.01
N ASN A 61 6.96 23.55 -7.78
CA ASN A 61 7.50 24.33 -6.66
C ASN A 61 7.05 23.75 -5.30
N TYR A 62 5.79 23.33 -5.19
CA TYR A 62 5.28 22.65 -4.00
C TYR A 62 6.02 21.34 -3.72
N LEU A 63 6.19 20.48 -4.73
CA LEU A 63 6.90 19.19 -4.59
C LEU A 63 8.35 19.40 -4.12
N SER A 64 9.07 20.31 -4.75
CA SER A 64 10.48 20.59 -4.39
C SER A 64 10.64 21.20 -2.99
N THR A 65 9.67 22.02 -2.55
CA THR A 65 9.72 22.70 -1.25
C THR A 65 9.31 21.78 -0.09
N PHE A 66 8.26 20.95 -0.29
CA PHE A 66 7.60 20.23 0.80
C PHE A 66 7.73 18.71 0.74
N ILE A 67 7.92 18.11 -0.45
CA ILE A 67 8.05 16.65 -0.59
C ILE A 67 9.51 16.21 -0.50
N GLY A 68 10.46 17.07 -0.85
CA GLY A 68 11.90 16.80 -0.73
C GLY A 68 12.44 16.66 0.70
N THR A 69 11.62 16.91 1.73
CA THR A 69 12.07 17.11 3.12
C THR A 69 11.49 16.13 4.16
N ASP A 70 11.07 14.92 3.79
CA ASP A 70 10.64 13.96 4.83
C ASP A 70 10.87 12.48 4.49
N TYR A 71 12.14 12.06 4.59
CA TYR A 71 12.45 10.70 5.06
C TYR A 71 11.96 10.60 6.50
N SER A 72 10.69 10.22 6.69
CA SER A 72 10.20 9.95 8.03
C SER A 72 11.12 8.93 8.71
N ALA A 73 11.43 9.14 9.99
CA ALA A 73 12.31 8.31 10.82
C ALA A 73 11.94 6.81 10.89
N TYR A 74 10.88 6.38 10.19
CA TYR A 74 10.29 5.05 10.22
C TYR A 74 10.60 4.16 9.01
N SER A 75 11.44 4.57 8.04
CA SER A 75 11.74 3.76 6.85
C SER A 75 10.49 3.25 6.09
N VAL A 76 9.36 3.97 6.20
CA VAL A 76 8.13 3.65 5.47
C VAL A 76 8.24 4.35 4.12
N LYS A 77 8.35 3.56 3.04
CA LYS A 77 8.41 4.06 1.67
C LYS A 77 7.07 4.73 1.34
N LYS A 78 7.02 6.07 1.41
CA LYS A 78 5.79 6.90 1.32
C LYS A 78 5.07 6.89 -0.04
N SER A 79 5.35 5.95 -0.95
CA SER A 79 4.74 5.95 -2.29
C SER A 79 4.61 4.54 -2.91
N ILE A 80 4.55 3.49 -2.09
CA ILE A 80 4.44 2.09 -2.59
C ILE A 80 3.23 1.92 -3.51
N GLY A 81 2.07 2.48 -3.14
CA GLY A 81 0.87 2.41 -3.95
C GLY A 81 1.03 3.06 -5.32
N LYS A 82 1.71 4.22 -5.39
CA LYS A 82 1.95 4.94 -6.64
C LYS A 82 2.93 4.17 -7.52
N GLU A 83 4.08 3.76 -6.99
CA GLU A 83 5.08 2.98 -7.75
C GLU A 83 4.46 1.69 -8.29
N PHE A 84 3.65 1.01 -7.48
CA PHE A 84 2.88 -0.15 -7.93
C PHE A 84 1.92 0.24 -9.07
N THR A 85 1.13 1.30 -8.91
CA THR A 85 0.19 1.77 -9.94
C THR A 85 0.90 2.14 -11.25
N GLU A 86 2.02 2.86 -11.18
CA GLU A 86 2.89 3.18 -12.31
C GLU A 86 3.32 1.91 -13.03
N LYS A 87 3.76 0.90 -12.29
CA LYS A 87 4.21 -0.37 -12.89
C LYS A 87 3.10 -1.11 -13.62
N ILE A 88 1.89 -1.11 -13.07
CA ILE A 88 0.73 -1.73 -13.72
C ILE A 88 0.30 -0.90 -14.94
N PHE A 89 0.35 0.44 -14.84
CA PHE A 89 0.07 1.37 -15.93
C PHE A 89 1.01 1.22 -17.12
N GLU A 90 2.30 0.93 -16.91
CA GLU A 90 3.22 0.58 -18.00
C GLU A 90 2.74 -0.61 -18.84
N THR A 91 1.98 -1.54 -18.23
CA THR A 91 1.51 -2.76 -18.89
C THR A 91 0.13 -2.59 -19.53
N PHE A 92 -0.81 -1.95 -18.84
CA PHE A 92 -2.22 -1.89 -19.28
C PHE A 92 -2.72 -0.48 -19.63
N GLY A 93 -1.90 0.55 -19.45
CA GLY A 93 -2.29 1.93 -19.71
C GLY A 93 -3.56 2.32 -18.96
N LYS A 94 -4.53 2.90 -19.67
CA LYS A 94 -5.79 3.39 -19.08
C LYS A 94 -6.63 2.29 -18.42
N ASP A 95 -6.48 1.04 -18.85
CA ASP A 95 -7.23 -0.10 -18.29
C ASP A 95 -6.74 -0.50 -16.89
N THR A 96 -5.61 0.05 -16.44
CA THR A 96 -5.06 -0.19 -15.10
C THR A 96 -6.07 0.09 -14.00
N PHE A 97 -6.77 1.22 -14.04
CA PHE A 97 -7.70 1.59 -12.97
C PHE A 97 -8.84 0.57 -12.84
N ILE A 98 -9.44 0.17 -13.97
CA ILE A 98 -10.47 -0.87 -14.00
C ILE A 98 -9.92 -2.20 -13.45
N LYS A 99 -8.70 -2.57 -13.82
CA LYS A 99 -8.06 -3.80 -13.31
C LYS A 99 -7.83 -3.73 -11.81
N LEU A 100 -7.36 -2.62 -11.28
CA LEU A 100 -7.11 -2.43 -9.85
C LEU A 100 -8.39 -2.42 -9.01
N GLU A 101 -9.48 -1.86 -9.54
CA GLU A 101 -10.79 -1.88 -8.88
C GLU A 101 -11.43 -3.29 -8.90
N THR A 102 -11.37 -3.97 -10.05
CA THR A 102 -11.98 -5.30 -10.21
C THR A 102 -11.19 -6.41 -9.53
N ASN A 103 -9.86 -6.26 -9.45
CA ASN A 103 -8.95 -7.25 -8.91
C ASN A 103 -7.94 -6.57 -7.97
N PRO A 104 -8.35 -6.07 -6.78
CA PRO A 104 -7.44 -5.35 -5.91
C PRO A 104 -6.22 -6.19 -5.49
N PRO A 105 -5.01 -5.59 -5.39
CA PRO A 105 -3.84 -6.32 -4.95
C PRO A 105 -3.90 -6.63 -3.46
N ASN A 106 -3.14 -7.64 -3.03
CA ASN A 106 -2.84 -7.87 -1.63
C ASN A 106 -1.53 -7.18 -1.22
N THR A 107 -1.23 -7.18 0.08
CA THR A 107 -0.03 -6.50 0.61
C THR A 107 1.30 -7.05 0.07
N ARG A 108 1.36 -8.32 -0.40
CA ARG A 108 2.57 -8.88 -1.00
C ARG A 108 2.74 -8.40 -2.43
N GLU A 109 1.66 -8.38 -3.18
CA GLU A 109 1.60 -7.88 -4.55
C GLU A 109 1.92 -6.39 -4.65
N LEU A 110 1.54 -5.59 -3.65
CA LEU A 110 1.96 -4.18 -3.56
C LEU A 110 3.48 -4.02 -3.44
N LYS A 111 4.17 -4.98 -2.81
CA LYS A 111 5.64 -4.97 -2.67
C LYS A 111 6.35 -5.56 -3.89
N ASP A 112 5.68 -6.46 -4.60
CA ASP A 112 6.18 -7.09 -5.82
C ASP A 112 5.07 -7.09 -6.90
N PRO A 113 5.03 -6.02 -7.72
CA PRO A 113 4.02 -5.88 -8.77
C PRO A 113 4.00 -7.03 -9.78
N GLN A 114 5.10 -7.79 -9.92
CA GLN A 114 5.15 -8.90 -10.85
C GLN A 114 4.21 -10.05 -10.42
N LEU A 115 4.04 -10.26 -9.10
CA LEU A 115 3.09 -11.24 -8.58
C LEU A 115 1.66 -10.89 -8.98
N TYR A 116 1.32 -9.59 -8.92
CA TYR A 116 0.02 -9.10 -9.36
C TYR A 116 -0.20 -9.35 -10.85
N LEU A 117 0.76 -8.93 -11.67
CA LEU A 117 0.71 -9.12 -13.13
C LEU A 117 0.55 -10.59 -13.51
N ASN A 118 1.20 -11.51 -12.79
CA ASN A 118 1.06 -12.94 -13.04
C ASN A 118 -0.32 -13.49 -12.67
N ARG A 119 -0.99 -12.89 -11.68
CA ARG A 119 -2.34 -13.29 -11.24
C ARG A 119 -3.44 -12.80 -12.18
N ILE A 120 -3.29 -11.60 -12.75
CA ILE A 120 -4.31 -10.93 -13.55
C ILE A 120 -4.07 -11.00 -15.07
N LYS A 121 -3.09 -11.80 -15.48
CA LYS A 121 -2.84 -12.16 -16.89
C LYS A 121 -3.95 -13.05 -17.44
#